data_AF-A0AAT9IDH1-F1
#
_entry.id   AF-A0AAT9IDH1-F1
#
_cell.length_a   1.000
_cell.length_b   1.000
_cell.length_c   1.000
_cell.angle_alpha   90.00
_cell.angle_beta   90.00
_cell.angle_gamma   90.00
#
_symmetry.space_group_name_H-M   'P 1'
#
loop_
_entity.id
_entity.type
_entity.pdbx_description
1 polymer ?
#
loop_
_entity_poly.entity_id
_entity_poly.type
_entity_poly.pdbx_seq_one_letter_code
_entity_poly.pdbx_strand_id
1 'polypeptide(L)'
;MSPYIQLRKVAILVSVWLFCCSLTAQSQSFNKKIQKAWIRIESVDLSPAAQAPDTNYARYTFGNKDVHISFYPAWSDFSFLWSLTNHSLTIGIETYLLEELTDSTLVFYKENFRRTRFVSETLYSKRTKPATTRPFHDQVVYVASNYLTPRYKKEKSLQTTIGSLLEKAYSVNHKITFLARFIVTTQGRIDRVEIVNGISPEFDNEFIKQIGKTSGDWYPAKIDNMPVNCEMTYTIKYLDSIVPYETLKGKR
;
A
#
# COMPACT_ATOMS: atom_id res chain seq x y z
N MET A 1 63.60 -14.09 11.18
CA MET A 1 62.18 -14.26 10.81
C MET A 1 62.06 -14.12 9.29
N SER A 2 61.60 -15.15 8.58
CA SER A 2 61.68 -15.20 7.11
C SER A 2 60.68 -14.23 6.43
N PRO A 3 61.11 -13.40 5.46
CA PRO A 3 60.26 -12.42 4.76
C PRO A 3 59.10 -13.06 3.98
N TYR A 4 59.18 -14.35 3.66
CA TYR A 4 58.11 -15.11 3.00
C TYR A 4 56.86 -15.33 3.87
N ILE A 5 56.99 -15.29 5.20
CA ILE A 5 55.88 -15.51 6.12
C ILE A 5 55.00 -14.24 6.25
N GLN A 6 55.58 -13.05 6.08
CA GLN A 6 54.86 -11.78 6.15
C GLN A 6 53.99 -11.55 4.89
N LEU A 7 54.51 -11.86 3.70
CA LEU A 7 53.77 -11.73 2.43
C LEU A 7 52.52 -12.62 2.35
N ARG A 8 52.59 -13.86 2.87
CA ARG A 8 51.42 -14.76 2.93
C ARG A 8 50.32 -14.27 3.88
N LYS A 9 50.68 -13.65 5.02
CA LYS A 9 49.70 -13.09 5.97
C LYS A 9 48.98 -11.86 5.41
N VAL A 10 49.70 -10.99 4.69
CA VAL A 10 49.11 -9.82 4.00
C VAL A 10 48.21 -10.26 2.85
N ALA A 11 48.61 -11.27 2.06
CA ALA A 11 47.78 -11.80 0.97
C ALA A 11 46.48 -12.46 1.46
N ILE A 12 46.50 -13.15 2.63
CA ILE A 12 45.31 -13.74 3.25
C ILE A 12 44.40 -12.65 3.85
N LEU A 13 44.96 -11.63 4.50
CA LEU A 13 44.18 -10.50 5.03
C LEU A 13 43.51 -9.68 3.91
N VAL A 14 44.21 -9.42 2.80
CA VAL A 14 43.66 -8.69 1.65
C VAL A 14 42.58 -9.52 0.93
N SER A 15 42.75 -10.83 0.81
CA SER A 15 41.73 -11.70 0.21
C SER A 15 40.49 -11.89 1.09
N VAL A 16 40.63 -11.95 2.43
CA VAL A 16 39.49 -11.94 3.36
C VAL A 16 38.75 -10.59 3.32
N TRP A 17 39.48 -9.47 3.21
CA TRP A 17 38.87 -8.14 3.11
C TRP A 17 38.12 -7.93 1.78
N LEU A 18 38.71 -8.35 0.65
CA LEU A 18 38.05 -8.30 -0.66
C LEU A 18 36.80 -9.19 -0.71
N PHE A 19 36.83 -10.37 -0.08
CA PHE A 19 35.68 -11.28 -0.01
C PHE A 19 34.53 -10.72 0.85
N CYS A 20 34.85 -10.09 1.99
CA CYS A 20 33.87 -9.40 2.84
C CYS A 20 33.24 -8.17 2.16
N CYS A 21 34.00 -7.40 1.37
CA CYS A 21 33.47 -6.28 0.60
C CYS A 21 32.53 -6.72 -0.53
N SER A 22 32.81 -7.85 -1.20
CA SER A 22 31.91 -8.37 -2.25
C SER A 22 30.57 -8.89 -1.70
N LEU A 23 30.58 -9.53 -0.53
CA LEU A 23 29.35 -10.06 0.09
C LEU A 23 28.42 -8.93 0.59
N THR A 24 28.98 -7.86 1.15
CA THR A 24 28.20 -6.69 1.57
C THR A 24 27.63 -5.92 0.39
N ALA A 25 28.39 -5.75 -0.70
CA ALA A 25 27.91 -5.10 -1.92
C ALA A 25 26.78 -5.87 -2.61
N GLN A 26 26.86 -7.20 -2.66
CA GLN A 26 25.82 -8.04 -3.27
C GLN A 26 24.52 -8.02 -2.45
N SER A 27 24.60 -8.14 -1.12
CA SER A 27 23.44 -8.02 -0.23
C SER A 27 22.78 -6.64 -0.33
N GLN A 28 23.58 -5.58 -0.41
CA GLN A 28 23.07 -4.21 -0.54
C GLN A 28 22.40 -3.95 -1.91
N SER A 29 22.92 -4.55 -2.99
CA SER A 29 22.31 -4.50 -4.32
C SER A 29 20.97 -5.25 -4.37
N PHE A 30 20.90 -6.42 -3.73
CA PHE A 30 19.70 -7.24 -3.66
C PHE A 30 18.56 -6.55 -2.88
N ASN A 31 18.89 -5.93 -1.75
CA ASN A 31 17.96 -5.13 -0.97
C ASN A 31 17.42 -3.92 -1.75
N LYS A 32 18.26 -3.28 -2.58
CA LYS A 32 17.81 -2.15 -3.42
C LYS A 32 16.79 -2.56 -4.48
N LYS A 33 16.84 -3.80 -5.01
CA LYS A 33 15.89 -4.26 -6.03
C LYS A 33 14.48 -4.41 -5.49
N ILE A 34 14.32 -4.93 -4.27
CA ILE A 34 13.00 -5.13 -3.67
C ILE A 34 12.41 -3.82 -3.12
N GLN A 35 13.23 -2.82 -2.78
CA GLN A 35 12.85 -1.52 -2.19
C GLN A 35 12.05 -0.61 -3.15
N LYS A 36 10.81 -1.00 -3.43
CA LYS A 36 9.83 -0.28 -4.24
C LYS A 36 8.42 -0.80 -3.93
N ALA A 37 7.43 -0.26 -4.63
CA ALA A 37 6.06 -0.75 -4.58
C ALA A 37 5.84 -1.92 -5.56
N TRP A 38 5.17 -2.95 -5.07
CA TRP A 38 4.83 -4.19 -5.76
C TRP A 38 3.34 -4.43 -5.66
N ILE A 39 2.70 -4.72 -6.79
CA ILE A 39 1.28 -5.02 -6.89
C ILE A 39 1.11 -6.52 -7.10
N ARG A 40 0.36 -7.16 -6.20
CA ARG A 40 -0.02 -8.56 -6.33
C ARG A 40 -0.92 -8.74 -7.54
N ILE A 41 -0.57 -9.67 -8.41
CA ILE A 41 -1.38 -10.02 -9.57
C ILE A 41 -1.96 -11.43 -9.47
N GLU A 42 -1.38 -12.29 -8.65
CA GLU A 42 -1.78 -13.68 -8.50
C GLU A 42 -1.30 -14.23 -7.15
N SER A 43 -2.15 -15.02 -6.49
CA SER A 43 -1.77 -15.87 -5.36
C SER A 43 -2.41 -17.25 -5.56
N VAL A 44 -1.58 -18.29 -5.61
CA VAL A 44 -2.00 -19.66 -5.85
C VAL A 44 -1.85 -20.45 -4.54
N ASP A 45 -2.90 -21.18 -4.18
CA ASP A 45 -2.88 -22.12 -3.05
C ASP A 45 -2.00 -23.34 -3.43
N LEU A 46 -0.99 -23.62 -2.60
CA LEU A 46 -0.08 -24.75 -2.77
C LEU A 46 -0.44 -25.94 -1.88
N SER A 47 -1.55 -25.86 -1.13
CA SER A 47 -2.06 -26.98 -0.36
C SER A 47 -2.73 -28.02 -1.26
N PRO A 48 -2.95 -29.26 -0.78
CA PRO A 48 -3.65 -30.30 -1.55
C PRO A 48 -5.08 -29.92 -1.96
N ALA A 49 -5.70 -28.98 -1.25
CA ALA A 49 -7.01 -28.45 -1.60
C ALA A 49 -6.83 -27.34 -2.65
N ALA A 50 -6.69 -27.73 -3.91
CA ALA A 50 -6.54 -26.78 -5.01
C ALA A 50 -7.72 -25.80 -5.05
N GLN A 51 -7.41 -24.51 -4.95
CA GLN A 51 -8.38 -23.42 -5.09
C GLN A 51 -8.00 -22.56 -6.29
N ALA A 52 -8.99 -21.89 -6.89
CA ALA A 52 -8.73 -20.92 -7.94
C ALA A 52 -7.80 -19.80 -7.42
N PRO A 53 -6.90 -19.25 -8.26
CA PRO A 53 -6.00 -18.19 -7.84
C PRO A 53 -6.74 -16.96 -7.29
N ASP A 54 -6.26 -16.44 -6.17
CA ASP A 54 -6.72 -15.17 -5.60
C ASP A 54 -6.06 -14.00 -6.35
N THR A 55 -6.89 -13.17 -6.98
CA THR A 55 -6.47 -11.98 -7.74
C THR A 55 -6.85 -10.68 -7.03
N ASN A 56 -7.24 -10.72 -5.75
CA ASN A 56 -7.58 -9.51 -5.01
C ASN A 56 -6.37 -8.57 -4.95
N TYR A 57 -6.64 -7.27 -5.00
CA TYR A 57 -5.59 -6.27 -4.93
C TYR A 57 -4.84 -6.35 -3.59
N ALA A 58 -3.52 -6.35 -3.67
CA ALA A 58 -2.65 -6.06 -2.54
C ALA A 58 -1.41 -5.33 -3.05
N ARG A 59 -0.97 -4.30 -2.33
CA ARG A 59 0.28 -3.59 -2.58
C ARG A 59 1.24 -3.80 -1.42
N TYR A 60 2.48 -4.12 -1.76
CA TYR A 60 3.59 -4.23 -0.83
C TYR A 60 4.59 -3.13 -1.18
N THR A 61 4.84 -2.21 -0.26
CA THR A 61 5.83 -1.13 -0.44
C THR A 61 6.98 -1.37 0.51
N PHE A 62 8.10 -1.89 0.00
CA PHE A 62 9.30 -2.14 0.79
C PHE A 62 10.11 -0.85 0.90
N GLY A 63 10.20 -0.32 2.12
CA GLY A 63 11.10 0.75 2.52
C GLY A 63 12.45 0.20 3.01
N ASN A 64 13.21 1.02 3.73
CA ASN A 64 14.56 0.64 4.16
C ASN A 64 14.57 -0.46 5.24
N LYS A 65 13.56 -0.49 6.12
CA LYS A 65 13.47 -1.44 7.24
C LYS A 65 12.10 -2.10 7.35
N ASP A 66 11.11 -1.46 6.76
CA ASP A 66 9.71 -1.78 6.89
C ASP A 66 9.08 -2.05 5.52
N VAL A 67 8.04 -2.87 5.54
CA VAL A 67 7.18 -3.12 4.38
C VAL A 67 5.76 -2.75 4.77
N HIS A 68 5.19 -1.85 3.97
CA HIS A 68 3.78 -1.49 4.11
C HIS A 68 2.95 -2.40 3.21
N ILE A 69 1.97 -3.07 3.81
CA ILE A 69 1.01 -3.90 3.09
C ILE A 69 -0.34 -3.17 3.08
N SER A 70 -0.95 -3.10 1.90
CA SER A 70 -2.23 -2.44 1.72
C SER A 70 -3.16 -3.23 0.82
N PHE A 71 -4.42 -3.32 1.20
CA PHE A 71 -5.51 -3.88 0.41
C PHE A 71 -6.34 -2.78 -0.27
N TYR A 72 -5.98 -1.52 -0.02
CA TYR A 72 -6.56 -0.35 -0.68
C TYR A 72 -5.48 0.42 -1.43
N PRO A 73 -5.78 0.94 -2.63
CA PRO A 73 -4.81 1.77 -3.33
C PRO A 73 -4.44 3.01 -2.50
N ALA A 74 -5.38 3.81 -2.06
CA ALA A 74 -5.05 5.17 -1.60
C ALA A 74 -4.26 5.31 -0.28
N TRP A 75 -4.11 4.27 0.54
CA TRP A 75 -3.37 4.35 1.81
C TRP A 75 -2.64 3.03 2.12
N SER A 76 -2.03 2.93 3.30
CA SER A 76 -1.40 1.72 3.84
C SER A 76 -2.21 1.20 5.03
N ASP A 77 -2.34 -0.12 5.16
CA ASP A 77 -3.14 -0.74 6.23
C ASP A 77 -2.24 -1.31 7.34
N PHE A 78 -1.14 -1.96 6.95
CA PHE A 78 -0.23 -2.63 7.87
C PHE A 78 1.23 -2.24 7.60
N SER A 79 2.06 -2.32 8.63
CA SER A 79 3.52 -2.18 8.52
C SER A 79 4.20 -3.31 9.29
N PHE A 80 5.21 -3.90 8.69
CA PHE A 80 6.02 -4.97 9.28
C PHE A 80 7.50 -4.70 9.05
N LEU A 81 8.35 -5.15 9.96
CA LEU A 81 9.77 -5.28 9.64
C LEU A 81 9.97 -6.35 8.57
N TRP A 82 10.99 -6.19 7.74
CA TRP A 82 11.37 -7.21 6.78
C TRP A 82 12.89 -7.36 6.67
N SER A 83 13.30 -8.52 6.15
CA SER A 83 14.68 -8.78 5.74
C SER A 83 14.69 -9.70 4.53
N LEU A 84 15.75 -9.61 3.73
CA LEU A 84 15.93 -10.42 2.54
C LEU A 84 17.34 -10.98 2.52
N THR A 85 17.41 -12.29 2.26
CA THR A 85 18.65 -12.98 1.88
C THR A 85 18.50 -13.48 0.43
N ASN A 86 19.52 -14.14 -0.11
CA ASN A 86 19.49 -14.63 -1.49
C ASN A 86 18.32 -15.56 -1.81
N HIS A 87 17.80 -16.30 -0.81
CA HIS A 87 16.77 -17.33 -1.02
C HIS A 87 15.54 -17.17 -0.13
N SER A 88 15.54 -16.21 0.79
CA SER A 88 14.45 -16.07 1.74
C SER A 88 14.10 -14.62 2.02
N LEU A 89 12.79 -14.35 2.03
CA LEU A 89 12.18 -13.08 2.40
C LEU A 89 11.43 -13.28 3.71
N THR A 90 11.80 -12.54 4.75
CA THR A 90 11.10 -12.52 6.03
C THR A 90 10.28 -11.25 6.13
N ILE A 91 9.00 -11.36 6.48
CA ILE A 91 8.07 -10.25 6.72
C ILE A 91 7.39 -10.49 8.07
N GLY A 92 7.64 -9.62 9.04
CA GLY A 92 7.21 -9.83 10.42
C GLY A 92 7.84 -11.11 10.99
N ILE A 93 6.99 -12.06 11.39
CA ILE A 93 7.42 -13.37 11.90
C ILE A 93 7.44 -14.47 10.83
N GLU A 94 6.95 -14.18 9.63
CA GLU A 94 6.80 -15.16 8.56
C GLU A 94 7.99 -15.13 7.62
N THR A 95 8.48 -16.30 7.22
CA THR A 95 9.56 -16.44 6.23
C THR A 95 9.07 -17.21 5.02
N TYR A 96 9.42 -16.69 3.85
CA TYR A 96 9.05 -17.20 2.54
C TYR A 96 10.32 -17.55 1.75
N LEU A 97 10.21 -18.55 0.89
CA LEU A 97 11.22 -18.86 -0.12
C LEU A 97 11.08 -17.88 -1.29
N LEU A 98 12.18 -17.25 -1.68
CA LEU A 98 12.23 -16.34 -2.80
C LEU A 98 12.44 -17.15 -4.09
N GLU A 99 11.50 -17.06 -5.01
CA GLU A 99 11.56 -17.74 -6.31
C GLU A 99 12.08 -16.81 -7.42
N GLU A 100 11.62 -15.55 -7.44
CA GLU A 100 11.99 -14.58 -8.48
C GLU A 100 12.12 -13.18 -7.86
N LEU A 101 13.21 -12.47 -8.16
CA LEU A 101 13.35 -11.04 -7.90
C LEU A 101 14.09 -10.37 -9.05
N THR A 102 13.33 -9.68 -9.90
CA THR A 102 13.84 -8.86 -11.01
C THR A 102 13.48 -7.39 -10.76
N ASP A 103 13.74 -6.50 -11.72
CA ASP A 103 13.30 -5.11 -11.59
C ASP A 103 11.79 -4.94 -11.70
N SER A 104 11.12 -5.89 -12.33
CA SER A 104 9.69 -5.84 -12.65
C SER A 104 8.84 -6.92 -12.01
N THR A 105 9.43 -8.01 -11.52
CA THR A 105 8.72 -9.16 -10.97
C THR A 105 9.28 -9.55 -9.60
N LEU A 106 8.38 -9.89 -8.68
CA LEU A 106 8.72 -10.48 -7.39
C LEU A 106 7.82 -11.72 -7.20
N VAL A 107 8.42 -12.86 -6.90
CA VAL A 107 7.71 -14.09 -6.56
C VAL A 107 8.33 -14.69 -5.32
N PHE A 108 7.49 -14.96 -4.33
CA PHE A 108 7.87 -15.73 -3.16
C PHE A 108 6.74 -16.68 -2.77
N TYR A 109 7.08 -17.74 -2.04
CA TYR A 109 6.12 -18.74 -1.62
C TYR A 109 6.45 -19.33 -0.25
N LYS A 110 5.47 -20.00 0.33
CA LYS A 110 5.63 -20.87 1.50
C LYS A 110 5.04 -22.22 1.15
N GLU A 111 5.83 -23.28 1.36
CA GLU A 111 5.42 -24.66 1.06
C GLU A 111 4.12 -25.01 1.78
N ASN A 112 3.25 -25.77 1.09
CA ASN A 112 1.92 -26.16 1.58
C ASN A 112 1.00 -24.99 1.97
N PHE A 113 1.32 -23.77 1.53
CA PHE A 113 0.51 -22.59 1.79
C PHE A 113 0.21 -21.84 0.51
N ARG A 114 1.06 -20.89 0.10
CA ARG A 114 0.77 -20.01 -1.04
C ARG A 114 2.03 -19.61 -1.78
N ARG A 115 1.91 -19.53 -3.11
CA ARG A 115 2.84 -18.84 -4.01
C ARG A 115 2.21 -17.53 -4.45
N THR A 116 2.91 -16.41 -4.27
CA THR A 116 2.38 -15.10 -4.61
C THR A 116 3.29 -14.41 -5.62
N ARG A 117 2.69 -13.93 -6.71
CA ARG A 117 3.36 -13.21 -7.79
C ARG A 117 2.96 -11.75 -7.78
N PHE A 118 3.96 -10.90 -7.89
CA PHE A 118 3.85 -9.46 -7.92
C PHE A 118 4.53 -8.90 -9.17
N VAL A 119 4.06 -7.73 -9.58
CA VAL A 119 4.75 -6.89 -10.55
C VAL A 119 5.07 -5.54 -9.92
N SER A 120 6.14 -4.89 -10.35
CA SER A 120 6.43 -3.52 -9.92
C SER A 120 5.25 -2.60 -10.25
N GLU A 121 4.92 -1.70 -9.33
CA GLU A 121 3.82 -0.75 -9.52
C GLU A 121 4.03 0.10 -10.78
N THR A 122 5.26 0.52 -11.07
CA THR A 122 5.61 1.25 -12.29
C THR A 122 5.24 0.49 -13.56
N LEU A 123 5.50 -0.82 -13.60
CA LEU A 123 5.10 -1.64 -14.75
C LEU A 123 3.58 -1.84 -14.78
N TYR A 124 2.96 -2.05 -13.62
CA TYR A 124 1.52 -2.26 -13.49
C TYR A 124 0.72 -1.06 -14.04
N SER A 125 1.12 0.17 -13.69
CA SER A 125 0.47 1.41 -14.14
C SER A 125 0.55 1.67 -15.64
N LYS A 126 1.51 1.07 -16.35
CA LYS A 126 1.65 1.23 -17.81
C LYS A 126 0.70 0.35 -18.63
N ARG A 127 0.07 -0.66 -18.02
CA ARG A 127 -0.70 -1.68 -18.75
C ARG A 127 -2.14 -1.26 -19.07
N THR A 128 -2.64 -0.22 -18.43
CA THR A 128 -4.06 0.14 -18.51
C THR A 128 -4.22 1.61 -18.81
N LYS A 129 -5.05 1.95 -19.79
CA LYS A 129 -5.44 3.32 -20.06
C LYS A 129 -6.31 3.82 -18.90
N PRO A 130 -5.91 4.87 -18.18
CA PRO A 130 -6.71 5.41 -17.09
C PRO A 130 -8.06 5.95 -17.60
N ALA A 131 -9.12 5.70 -16.84
CA ALA A 131 -10.40 6.34 -17.07
C ALA A 131 -10.34 7.83 -16.67
N THR A 132 -11.17 8.65 -17.31
CA THR A 132 -11.29 10.09 -17.04
C THR A 132 -12.75 10.44 -16.71
N THR A 133 -12.94 11.51 -15.94
CA THR A 133 -14.25 12.07 -15.60
C THR A 133 -14.40 13.49 -16.18
N ARG A 134 -15.42 14.21 -15.75
CA ARG A 134 -15.69 15.60 -16.16
C ARG A 134 -14.46 16.50 -15.86
N PRO A 135 -14.10 17.41 -16.78
CA PRO A 135 -12.99 18.33 -16.55
C PRO A 135 -13.15 19.18 -15.28
N PHE A 136 -12.01 19.58 -14.72
CA PHE A 136 -11.91 20.47 -13.58
C PHE A 136 -10.95 21.62 -13.93
N HIS A 137 -11.45 22.86 -13.93
CA HIS A 137 -10.71 24.05 -14.41
C HIS A 137 -10.07 23.82 -15.79
N ASP A 138 -10.84 23.27 -16.72
CA ASP A 138 -10.41 22.89 -18.08
C ASP A 138 -9.25 21.88 -18.14
N GLN A 139 -8.90 21.26 -17.01
CA GLN A 139 -7.91 20.20 -16.91
C GLN A 139 -8.59 18.83 -16.87
N VAL A 140 -7.91 17.83 -17.43
CA VAL A 140 -8.33 16.43 -17.37
C VAL A 140 -8.30 15.96 -15.91
N VAL A 141 -9.35 15.26 -15.50
CA VAL A 141 -9.43 14.57 -14.21
C VAL A 141 -9.48 13.08 -14.47
N TYR A 142 -8.56 12.35 -13.86
CA TYR A 142 -8.52 10.90 -13.94
C TYR A 142 -9.34 10.28 -12.82
N VAL A 143 -9.89 9.10 -13.06
CA VAL A 143 -10.62 8.35 -12.02
C VAL A 143 -9.65 7.43 -11.30
N ALA A 144 -9.69 7.45 -9.97
CA ALA A 144 -8.85 6.60 -9.15
C ALA A 144 -9.11 5.12 -9.42
N SER A 145 -8.04 4.33 -9.40
CA SER A 145 -8.05 2.89 -9.67
C SER A 145 -6.93 2.20 -8.90
N ASN A 146 -6.82 0.89 -9.07
CA ASN A 146 -5.75 0.09 -8.48
C ASN A 146 -4.34 0.48 -8.94
N TYR A 147 -4.21 1.20 -10.06
CA TYR A 147 -2.92 1.53 -10.67
C TYR A 147 -2.67 3.03 -10.85
N LEU A 148 -3.70 3.86 -10.70
CA LEU A 148 -3.59 5.32 -10.69
C LEU A 148 -4.44 5.84 -9.54
N THR A 149 -3.80 6.27 -8.47
CA THR A 149 -4.50 6.88 -7.33
C THR A 149 -3.57 7.82 -6.59
N PRO A 150 -4.10 8.90 -5.99
CA PRO A 150 -3.42 9.64 -4.94
C PRO A 150 -3.10 8.73 -3.76
N ARG A 151 -2.07 9.09 -2.99
CA ARG A 151 -1.66 8.36 -1.79
C ARG A 151 -1.72 9.28 -0.57
N TYR A 152 -2.43 8.85 0.46
CA TYR A 152 -2.49 9.55 1.73
C TYR A 152 -1.15 9.41 2.47
N LYS A 153 -0.61 10.52 2.99
CA LYS A 153 0.74 10.59 3.57
C LYS A 153 0.82 10.07 5.00
N LYS A 154 -0.29 10.07 5.74
CA LYS A 154 -0.26 9.70 7.16
C LYS A 154 -0.16 8.19 7.32
N GLU A 155 0.46 7.79 8.42
CA GLU A 155 0.64 6.37 8.77
C GLU A 155 -0.70 5.67 9.01
N LYS A 156 -1.64 6.36 9.68
CA LYS A 156 -3.00 5.85 9.84
C LYS A 156 -3.75 5.98 8.52
N SER A 157 -4.46 4.93 8.14
CA SER A 157 -5.32 4.95 6.96
C SER A 157 -6.31 6.12 7.02
N LEU A 158 -6.70 6.62 5.84
CA LEU A 158 -7.73 7.64 5.74
C LEU A 158 -9.04 7.15 6.37
N GLN A 159 -9.39 5.88 6.10
CA GLN A 159 -10.59 5.25 6.63
C GLN A 159 -10.64 5.30 8.16
N THR A 160 -9.55 4.93 8.84
CA THR A 160 -9.48 5.00 10.30
C THR A 160 -9.50 6.45 10.79
N THR A 161 -8.80 7.34 10.10
CA THR A 161 -8.70 8.76 10.48
C THR A 161 -10.06 9.45 10.41
N ILE A 162 -10.74 9.36 9.27
CA ILE A 162 -12.04 10.02 9.06
C ILE A 162 -13.15 9.22 9.74
N GLY A 163 -13.19 7.90 9.57
CA GLY A 163 -14.23 7.03 10.15
C GLY A 163 -14.37 7.21 11.66
N SER A 164 -13.25 7.22 12.40
CA SER A 164 -13.29 7.40 13.85
C SER A 164 -13.74 8.80 14.29
N LEU A 165 -13.54 9.82 13.47
CA LEU A 165 -14.03 11.18 13.74
C LEU A 165 -15.54 11.28 13.49
N LEU A 166 -16.02 10.64 12.43
CA LEU A 166 -17.44 10.60 12.09
C LEU A 166 -18.25 9.79 13.10
N GLU A 167 -17.76 8.63 13.53
CA GLU A 167 -18.42 7.80 14.55
C GLU A 167 -18.54 8.52 15.90
N LYS A 168 -17.56 9.36 16.26
CA LYS A 168 -17.63 10.21 17.46
C LYS A 168 -18.65 11.34 17.34
N ALA A 169 -18.79 11.89 16.14
CA ALA A 169 -19.72 12.98 15.88
C ALA A 169 -21.17 12.47 15.72
N TYR A 170 -21.35 11.25 15.22
CA TYR A 170 -22.65 10.71 14.85
C TYR A 170 -22.68 9.17 14.97
N SER A 171 -23.64 8.64 15.73
CA SER A 171 -23.83 7.20 15.92
C SER A 171 -24.84 6.64 14.90
N VAL A 172 -24.34 5.85 13.95
CA VAL A 172 -25.16 5.14 12.97
C VAL A 172 -25.40 3.71 13.47
N ASN A 173 -26.65 3.37 13.77
CA ASN A 173 -27.02 2.10 14.42
C ASN A 173 -27.83 1.15 13.53
N HIS A 174 -27.86 1.40 12.21
CA HIS A 174 -28.54 0.56 11.24
C HIS A 174 -27.68 0.44 9.98
N LYS A 175 -27.94 -0.59 9.17
CA LYS A 175 -27.26 -0.82 7.91
C LYS A 175 -27.51 0.32 6.92
N ILE A 176 -26.44 1.06 6.59
CA ILE A 176 -26.46 2.14 5.59
C ILE A 176 -25.07 2.28 4.97
N THR A 177 -25.01 2.76 3.74
CA THR A 177 -23.74 3.03 3.04
C THR A 177 -23.61 4.51 2.75
N PHE A 178 -22.55 5.14 3.26
CA PHE A 178 -22.16 6.49 2.86
C PHE A 178 -21.23 6.44 1.66
N LEU A 179 -21.43 7.32 0.67
CA LEU A 179 -20.56 7.43 -0.50
C LEU A 179 -20.33 8.88 -0.89
N ALA A 180 -19.06 9.26 -1.01
CA ALA A 180 -18.63 10.57 -1.47
C ALA A 180 -17.57 10.46 -2.56
N ARG A 181 -17.49 11.50 -3.39
CA ARG A 181 -16.43 11.72 -4.37
C ARG A 181 -15.70 13.03 -4.07
N PHE A 182 -14.43 13.09 -4.40
CA PHE A 182 -13.65 14.32 -4.29
C PHE A 182 -12.44 14.27 -5.22
N ILE A 183 -11.92 15.42 -5.60
CA ILE A 183 -10.70 15.53 -6.39
C ILE A 183 -9.51 15.74 -5.44
N VAL A 184 -8.46 14.96 -5.64
CA VAL A 184 -7.12 15.30 -5.15
C VAL A 184 -6.36 15.96 -6.30
N THR A 185 -5.95 17.22 -6.09
CA THR A 185 -5.28 18.00 -7.14
C THR A 185 -3.84 17.56 -7.38
N THR A 186 -3.22 18.10 -8.43
CA THR A 186 -1.77 17.93 -8.68
C THR A 186 -0.86 18.41 -7.53
N GLN A 187 -1.38 19.24 -6.62
CA GLN A 187 -0.68 19.70 -5.42
C GLN A 187 -1.09 18.95 -4.14
N GLY A 188 -1.93 17.92 -4.25
CA GLY A 188 -2.41 17.14 -3.11
C GLY A 188 -3.45 17.87 -2.25
N ARG A 189 -4.16 18.87 -2.79
CA ARG A 189 -5.30 19.51 -2.12
C ARG A 189 -6.59 18.77 -2.42
N ILE A 190 -7.56 18.85 -1.52
CA ILE A 190 -8.92 18.35 -1.74
C ILE A 190 -9.76 19.43 -2.41
N ASP A 191 -10.51 19.06 -3.44
CA ASP A 191 -11.44 19.92 -4.16
C ASP A 191 -12.70 19.14 -4.59
N ARG A 192 -13.77 19.82 -5.00
CA ARG A 192 -15.03 19.25 -5.50
C ARG A 192 -15.52 18.05 -4.69
N VAL A 193 -15.70 18.24 -3.39
CA VAL A 193 -16.33 17.20 -2.55
C VAL A 193 -17.81 17.11 -2.91
N GLU A 194 -18.24 15.94 -3.38
CA GLU A 194 -19.61 15.61 -3.75
C GLU A 194 -20.09 14.45 -2.87
N ILE A 195 -21.20 14.65 -2.17
CA ILE A 195 -21.89 13.57 -1.46
C ILE A 195 -22.84 12.89 -2.44
N VAL A 196 -22.55 11.64 -2.81
CA VAL A 196 -23.35 10.88 -3.77
C VAL A 196 -24.45 10.09 -3.05
N ASN A 197 -24.13 9.54 -1.87
CA ASN A 197 -25.11 8.92 -0.98
C ASN A 197 -24.83 9.35 0.45
N GLY A 198 -25.64 10.27 0.96
CA GLY A 198 -25.53 10.84 2.30
C GLY A 198 -26.20 9.99 3.37
N ILE A 199 -25.88 10.27 4.64
CA ILE A 199 -26.56 9.66 5.80
C ILE A 199 -27.51 10.68 6.45
N SER A 200 -26.98 11.86 6.79
CA SER A 200 -27.73 13.00 7.31
C SER A 200 -26.95 14.29 7.01
N PRO A 201 -27.60 15.46 6.96
CA PRO A 201 -26.90 16.73 6.75
C PRO A 201 -25.74 16.96 7.73
N GLU A 202 -25.89 16.59 8.99
CA GLU A 202 -24.84 16.74 10.01
C GLU A 202 -23.64 15.82 9.74
N PHE A 203 -23.92 14.55 9.41
CA PHE A 203 -22.89 13.58 9.05
C PHE A 203 -22.13 14.01 7.80
N ASP A 204 -22.87 14.40 6.76
CA ASP A 204 -22.35 14.79 5.46
C ASP A 204 -21.47 16.05 5.57
N ASN A 205 -21.93 17.06 6.33
CA ASN A 205 -21.16 18.28 6.59
C ASN A 205 -19.88 18.00 7.39
N GLU A 206 -19.94 17.13 8.40
CA GLU A 206 -18.75 16.75 9.16
C GLU A 206 -17.77 15.97 8.28
N PHE A 207 -18.24 15.10 7.38
CA PHE A 207 -17.38 14.45 6.39
C PHE A 207 -16.69 15.48 5.50
N ILE A 208 -17.43 16.41 4.90
CA ILE A 208 -16.89 17.47 4.01
C ILE A 208 -15.79 18.26 4.74
N LYS A 209 -16.05 18.64 5.99
CA LYS A 209 -15.09 19.34 6.84
C LYS A 209 -13.84 18.51 7.12
N GLN A 210 -13.99 17.23 7.48
CA GLN A 210 -12.85 16.38 7.84
C GLN A 210 -12.02 15.97 6.62
N ILE A 211 -12.63 15.66 5.48
CA ILE A 211 -11.89 15.39 4.25
C ILE A 211 -11.15 16.64 3.79
N GLY A 212 -11.76 17.83 3.85
CA GLY A 212 -11.12 19.09 3.49
C GLY A 212 -9.84 19.38 4.27
N LYS A 213 -9.81 19.03 5.56
CA LYS A 213 -8.61 19.16 6.42
C LYS A 213 -7.44 18.27 6.01
N THR A 214 -7.66 17.26 5.17
CA THR A 214 -6.59 16.41 4.66
C THR A 214 -5.85 17.05 3.47
N SER A 215 -6.24 18.26 3.04
CA SER A 215 -5.51 19.00 2.00
C SER A 215 -4.03 19.19 2.36
N GLY A 216 -3.14 18.79 1.45
CA GLY A 216 -1.69 18.80 1.67
C GLY A 216 -1.14 17.47 2.22
N ASP A 217 -1.99 16.61 2.77
CA ASP A 217 -1.63 15.28 3.26
C ASP A 217 -1.71 14.19 2.18
N TRP A 218 -1.67 14.59 0.91
CA TRP A 218 -1.72 13.67 -0.23
C TRP A 218 -0.52 13.81 -1.13
N TYR A 219 0.04 12.68 -1.55
CA TYR A 219 0.81 12.61 -2.78
C TYR A 219 -0.19 12.53 -3.94
N PRO A 220 -0.07 13.38 -4.97
CA PRO A 220 -0.94 13.33 -6.12
C PRO A 220 -0.76 12.00 -6.87
N ALA A 221 -1.80 11.60 -7.61
CA ALA A 221 -1.65 10.53 -8.60
C ALA A 221 -0.65 10.97 -9.68
N LYS A 222 0.05 10.01 -10.29
CA LYS A 222 1.07 10.30 -11.32
C LYS A 222 0.88 9.44 -12.56
N ILE A 223 1.01 10.06 -13.72
CA ILE A 223 1.17 9.39 -15.02
C ILE A 223 2.52 9.82 -15.57
N ASP A 224 3.38 8.85 -15.89
CA ASP A 224 4.75 9.12 -16.36
C ASP A 224 5.51 10.11 -15.46
N ASN A 225 5.40 9.90 -14.14
CA ASN A 225 5.93 10.76 -13.08
C ASN A 225 5.36 12.18 -12.99
N MET A 226 4.46 12.59 -13.89
CA MET A 226 3.79 13.88 -13.84
C MET A 226 2.56 13.82 -12.93
N PRO A 227 2.40 14.75 -11.98
CA PRO A 227 1.23 14.79 -11.12
C PRO A 227 -0.03 15.15 -11.92
N VAL A 228 -1.13 14.44 -11.65
CA VAL A 228 -2.42 14.65 -12.33
C VAL A 228 -3.56 14.83 -11.32
N ASN A 229 -4.61 15.56 -11.70
CA ASN A 229 -5.83 15.64 -10.90
C ASN A 229 -6.53 14.29 -10.93
N CYS A 230 -6.96 13.80 -9.77
CA CYS A 230 -7.59 12.49 -9.67
C CYS A 230 -8.85 12.56 -8.80
N GLU A 231 -9.96 12.09 -9.34
CA GLU A 231 -11.21 11.87 -8.62
C GLU A 231 -11.12 10.57 -7.81
N MET A 232 -11.34 10.69 -6.51
CA MET A 232 -11.41 9.62 -5.54
C MET A 232 -12.86 9.31 -5.19
N THR A 233 -13.15 8.05 -4.92
CA THR A 233 -14.40 7.64 -4.25
C THR A 233 -14.07 7.15 -2.84
N TYR A 234 -14.83 7.61 -1.86
CA TYR A 234 -14.73 7.18 -0.47
C TYR A 234 -16.06 6.58 -0.04
N THR A 235 -16.01 5.46 0.67
CA THR A 235 -17.20 4.70 1.06
C THR A 235 -17.06 4.20 2.48
N ILE A 236 -18.11 4.38 3.28
CA ILE A 236 -18.26 3.75 4.60
C ILE A 236 -19.50 2.87 4.53
N LYS A 237 -19.38 1.62 4.96
CA LYS A 237 -20.51 0.69 5.10
C LYS A 237 -20.75 0.48 6.60
N TYR A 238 -21.87 0.99 7.08
CA TYR A 238 -22.37 0.66 8.41
C TYR A 238 -23.17 -0.65 8.32
N LEU A 239 -22.94 -1.52 9.28
CA LEU A 239 -23.67 -2.77 9.44
C LEU A 239 -24.67 -2.61 10.58
N ASP A 240 -25.68 -3.47 10.62
CA ASP A 240 -26.59 -3.51 11.77
C ASP A 240 -25.80 -3.82 13.05
N SER A 241 -26.09 -3.07 14.10
CA SER A 241 -25.57 -3.39 15.43
C SER A 241 -26.19 -4.71 15.88
N ILE A 242 -25.34 -5.70 16.19
CA ILE A 242 -25.77 -6.93 16.88
C ILE A 242 -26.22 -6.67 18.32
N VAL A 243 -26.00 -5.47 18.85
CA VAL A 243 -26.48 -5.03 20.16
C VAL A 243 -27.78 -4.22 19.98
N PRO A 244 -28.90 -4.64 20.60
CA PRO A 244 -30.17 -3.91 20.53
C PRO A 244 -30.02 -2.46 21.03
N TYR A 245 -30.58 -1.50 20.27
CA TYR A 245 -30.54 -0.07 20.59
C TYR A 245 -31.07 0.29 22.00
N GLU A 246 -32.06 -0.48 22.49
CA GLU A 246 -32.64 -0.37 23.84
C GLU A 246 -31.58 -0.43 24.94
N THR A 247 -30.51 -1.23 24.78
CA THR A 247 -29.49 -1.44 25.81
C THR A 247 -28.52 -0.25 25.96
N LEU A 248 -28.47 0.66 24.98
CA LEU A 248 -27.57 1.82 24.97
C LEU A 248 -28.17 3.06 25.65
N LYS A 249 -29.50 3.10 25.82
CA LYS A 249 -30.20 4.23 26.46
C LYS A 249 -30.11 4.23 27.99
N GLY A 250 -29.78 3.10 28.61
CA GLY A 250 -29.74 2.92 30.07
C GLY A 250 -28.43 3.32 30.76
N LYS A 251 -27.49 3.99 30.07
CA LYS A 251 -26.18 4.39 30.63
C LYS A 251 -25.89 5.89 30.48
N ARG A 252 -26.89 6.75 30.65
CA ARG A 252 -26.68 8.19 30.85
C ARG A 252 -26.99 8.56 32.29
#